data_AF-A0A5B7HDU3-F1
#
_entry.id   AF-A0A5B7HDU3-F1
#
_cell.length_a   1.000
_cell.length_b   1.000
_cell.length_c   1.000
_cell.angle_alpha   90.00
_cell.angle_beta   90.00
_cell.angle_gamma   90.00
#
_symmetry.space_group_name_H-M   'P 1'
#
loop_
_entity.id
_entity.type
_entity.pdbx_description
1 polymer ?
#
loop_
_entity_poly.entity_id
_entity_poly.type
_entity_poly.pdbx_seq_one_letter_code
_entity_poly.pdbx_strand_id
1 'polypeptide(L)'
;MYVCFQIQHTVEGKNHEVWLAVKLVIGTLLDEAIPGKLPRKTPLRVLLTAWLICTFIFGTVYRSNLTACLTIPTYPSRPETLVDLLNIGARYILLHQPPNKN
;
A
#
# COMPACT_ATOMS: atom_id res chain seq x y z
N MET A 1 -21.77 38.13 -17.52
CA MET A 1 -22.51 36.90 -17.15
C MET A 1 -22.21 35.73 -18.10
N TYR A 2 -22.22 35.91 -19.43
CA TYR A 2 -21.88 34.87 -20.42
C TYR A 2 -20.49 34.22 -20.25
N VAL A 3 -19.47 35.01 -19.90
CA VAL A 3 -18.09 34.51 -19.73
C VAL A 3 -17.96 33.57 -18.53
N CYS A 4 -18.67 33.86 -17.43
CA CYS A 4 -18.68 33.00 -16.23
C CYS A 4 -19.36 31.66 -16.51
N PHE A 5 -20.44 31.66 -17.30
CA PHE A 5 -21.15 30.45 -17.71
C PHE A 5 -20.32 29.55 -18.64
N GLN A 6 -19.54 30.14 -19.55
CA GLN A 6 -18.59 29.40 -20.40
C GLN A 6 -17.45 28.78 -19.58
N ILE A 7 -16.90 29.52 -18.62
CA ILE A 7 -15.87 29.01 -17.71
C ILE A 7 -16.42 27.81 -16.91
N GLN A 8 -17.65 27.91 -16.38
CA GLN A 8 -18.29 26.82 -15.63
C GLN A 8 -18.45 25.54 -16.47
N HIS A 9 -18.92 25.66 -17.72
CA HIS A 9 -19.08 24.50 -18.63
C HIS A 9 -17.73 23.89 -19.05
N THR A 10 -16.69 24.70 -19.24
CA THR A 10 -15.34 24.20 -19.55
C THR A 10 -14.67 23.51 -18.35
N VAL A 11 -14.94 23.97 -17.13
CA VAL A 11 -14.45 23.33 -15.90
C VAL A 11 -15.11 21.98 -15.68
N GLU A 12 -16.43 21.89 -15.82
CA GLU A 12 -17.18 20.63 -15.72
C GLU A 12 -16.73 19.60 -16.77
N GLY A 13 -16.54 20.03 -18.01
CA GLY A 13 -16.00 19.15 -19.07
C GLY A 13 -14.61 18.63 -18.74
N LYS A 14 -13.72 19.49 -18.22
CA LYS A 14 -12.35 19.08 -17.84
C LYS A 14 -12.34 18.09 -16.67
N ASN A 15 -13.23 18.27 -15.69
CA ASN A 15 -13.37 17.36 -14.56
C ASN A 15 -13.83 15.97 -15.01
N HIS A 16 -14.68 15.90 -16.04
CA HIS A 16 -15.13 14.63 -16.60
C HIS A 16 -13.99 13.84 -17.26
N GLU A 17 -13.14 14.49 -18.05
CA GLU A 17 -11.96 13.87 -18.65
C GLU A 17 -10.98 13.35 -17.58
N VAL A 18 -10.77 14.13 -16.51
CA VAL A 18 -9.93 13.72 -15.38
C VAL A 18 -10.54 12.51 -14.67
N TRP A 19 -11.86 12.49 -14.48
CA TRP A 19 -12.56 11.36 -13.88
C TRP A 19 -12.43 10.09 -14.72
N LEU A 20 -12.51 10.19 -16.04
CA LEU A 20 -12.30 9.07 -16.95
C LEU A 20 -10.84 8.56 -16.90
N ALA A 21 -9.86 9.46 -16.82
CA ALA A 21 -8.47 9.08 -16.65
C ALA A 21 -8.21 8.37 -15.31
N VAL A 22 -8.81 8.86 -14.22
CA VAL A 22 -8.74 8.22 -12.89
C VAL A 22 -9.40 6.85 -12.94
N LYS A 23 -10.59 6.71 -13.55
CA LYS A 23 -11.23 5.41 -13.77
C LYS A 23 -10.37 4.46 -14.59
N LEU A 24 -9.69 4.95 -15.62
CA LEU A 24 -8.77 4.13 -16.42
C LEU A 24 -7.61 3.62 -15.57
N VAL A 25 -6.97 4.50 -14.78
CA VAL A 25 -5.84 4.16 -13.91
C VAL A 25 -6.23 3.19 -12.80
N ILE A 26 -7.42 3.35 -12.23
CA ILE A 26 -7.97 2.45 -11.20
C ILE A 26 -8.40 1.11 -11.83
N GLY A 27 -9.07 1.13 -12.99
CA GLY A 27 -9.45 -0.08 -13.71
C GLY A 27 -8.24 -0.92 -14.13
N THR A 28 -7.15 -0.28 -14.57
CA THR A 28 -5.90 -0.99 -14.89
C THR A 28 -5.21 -1.56 -13.65
N LEU A 29 -5.37 -0.93 -12.48
CA LEU A 29 -4.88 -1.45 -11.20
C LEU A 29 -5.66 -2.68 -10.72
N LEU A 30 -6.98 -2.67 -10.90
CA LEU A 30 -7.89 -3.73 -10.45
C LEU A 30 -8.08 -4.87 -11.47
N ASP A 31 -7.42 -4.79 -12.63
CA ASP A 31 -7.65 -5.67 -13.77
C ASP A 31 -9.13 -5.73 -14.18
N GLU A 32 -9.87 -4.64 -13.93
CA GLU A 32 -11.26 -4.55 -14.33
C GLU A 32 -11.30 -4.36 -15.85
N ALA A 33 -12.02 -5.22 -16.56
CA ALA A 33 -12.11 -5.20 -18.02
C ALA A 33 -12.73 -3.87 -18.48
N ILE A 34 -11.89 -2.91 -18.85
CA ILE A 34 -12.32 -1.58 -19.31
C ILE A 34 -13.07 -1.75 -20.65
N PRO A 35 -14.38 -1.47 -20.72
CA PRO A 35 -15.12 -1.45 -21.97
C PRO A 35 -14.80 -0.13 -22.68
N GLY A 36 -13.61 -0.01 -23.25
CA GLY A 36 -13.15 1.24 -23.85
C GLY A 36 -11.85 1.08 -24.62
N LYS A 37 -11.82 1.64 -25.83
CA LYS A 37 -10.64 1.66 -26.72
C LYS A 37 -9.40 2.13 -25.95
N LEU A 38 -8.37 1.29 -25.87
CA LEU A 38 -7.08 1.69 -25.31
C LEU A 38 -6.56 2.95 -26.02
N PRO A 39 -5.96 3.90 -25.28
CA PRO A 39 -5.40 5.10 -25.88
C PRO A 39 -4.35 4.72 -26.93
N ARG A 40 -4.63 5.06 -28.19
CA ARG A 40 -3.78 4.75 -29.37
C ARG A 40 -2.42 5.48 -29.34
N LYS A 41 -2.19 6.37 -28.37
CA LYS A 41 -0.96 7.18 -28.26
C LYS A 41 0.13 6.38 -27.54
N THR A 42 1.23 6.11 -28.25
CA THR A 42 2.43 5.40 -27.76
C THR A 42 2.97 5.88 -26.41
N PRO A 43 3.10 7.19 -26.09
CA PRO A 43 3.65 7.63 -24.80
C PRO A 43 2.75 7.28 -23.62
N LEU A 44 1.43 7.26 -23.80
CA LEU A 44 0.50 6.88 -22.74
C LEU A 44 0.60 5.39 -22.39
N ARG A 45 0.94 4.54 -23.37
CA ARG A 45 1.21 3.11 -23.12
C ARG A 45 2.47 2.90 -22.30
N VAL A 46 3.53 3.65 -22.58
CA VAL A 46 4.78 3.59 -21.80
C VAL A 46 4.53 4.08 -20.37
N LEU A 47 3.77 5.16 -20.20
CA LEU A 47 3.40 5.64 -18.87
C LEU A 47 2.53 4.64 -18.11
N LEU A 48 1.51 4.06 -18.75
CA LEU A 48 0.63 3.06 -18.15
C LEU A 48 1.39 1.77 -17.77
N THR A 49 2.30 1.31 -18.62
CA THR A 49 3.12 0.11 -18.31
C THR A 49 4.10 0.37 -17.17
N ALA A 50 4.79 1.53 -17.17
CA ALA A 50 5.63 1.93 -16.05
C ALA A 50 4.83 2.08 -14.75
N TRP A 51 3.63 2.66 -14.82
CA TRP A 51 2.69 2.76 -13.71
C TRP A 51 2.32 1.38 -13.15
N LEU A 52 1.94 0.43 -14.02
CA LEU A 52 1.59 -0.93 -13.63
C LEU A 52 2.75 -1.68 -12.95
N ILE A 53 3.98 -1.51 -13.46
CA ILE A 53 5.18 -2.09 -12.85
C ILE A 53 5.40 -1.51 -11.45
N CYS A 54 5.33 -0.17 -11.30
CA CYS A 54 5.46 0.47 -10.00
C CYS A 54 4.41 -0.06 -9.01
N THR A 55 3.14 -0.08 -9.40
CA THR A 55 2.05 -0.48 -8.51
C THR A 55 2.11 -1.96 -8.15
N PHE A 56 2.60 -2.80 -9.07
CA PHE A 56 2.88 -4.21 -8.80
C PHE A 56 3.98 -4.38 -7.75
N ILE A 57 5.08 -3.62 -7.85
CA ILE A 57 6.15 -3.64 -6.84
C ILE A 57 5.63 -3.18 -5.47
N PHE A 58 4.88 -2.07 -5.42
CA PHE A 58 4.29 -1.62 -4.15
C PHE A 58 3.31 -2.64 -3.56
N GLY A 59 2.46 -3.26 -4.38
CA GLY A 59 1.52 -4.29 -3.94
C GLY A 59 2.21 -5.55 -3.42
N THR A 60 3.31 -5.97 -4.08
CA THR A 60 4.11 -7.11 -3.63
C THR A 60 4.82 -6.82 -2.31
N VAL A 61 5.47 -5.67 -2.17
CA VAL A 61 6.11 -5.26 -0.90
C VAL A 61 5.08 -5.16 0.22
N TYR A 62 3.91 -4.57 -0.04
CA TYR A 62 2.83 -4.49 0.94
C TYR A 62 2.36 -5.88 1.37
N ARG A 63 2.15 -6.81 0.43
CA ARG A 63 1.81 -8.20 0.74
C ARG A 63 2.93 -8.89 1.52
N SER A 64 4.20 -8.72 1.15
CA SER A 64 5.33 -9.30 1.87
C SER A 64 5.44 -8.79 3.30
N ASN A 65 5.21 -7.49 3.51
CA ASN A 65 5.18 -6.90 4.85
C ASN A 65 4.00 -7.42 5.67
N LEU A 66 2.81 -7.49 5.07
CA LEU A 66 1.63 -8.06 5.70
C LEU A 66 1.85 -9.54 6.06
N THR A 67 2.44 -10.32 5.15
CA THR A 67 2.82 -11.71 5.40
C THR A 67 3.82 -11.78 6.55
N ALA A 68 4.85 -10.93 6.58
CA ALA A 68 5.80 -10.89 7.69
C ALA A 68 5.11 -10.63 9.03
N CYS A 69 4.21 -9.65 9.09
CA CYS A 69 3.41 -9.38 10.30
C CYS A 69 2.55 -10.56 10.74
N LEU A 70 2.04 -11.37 9.79
CA LEU A 70 1.21 -12.53 10.08
C LEU A 70 2.03 -13.82 10.31
N THR A 71 3.25 -13.91 9.78
CA THR A 71 4.13 -15.07 9.92
C THR A 71 5.07 -14.98 11.09
N ILE A 72 5.25 -13.80 11.72
CA ILE A 72 5.96 -13.70 13.00
C ILE A 72 5.11 -14.46 14.03
N PRO A 73 5.48 -15.70 14.40
CA PRO A 73 4.78 -16.41 15.43
C PRO A 73 5.38 -15.88 16.71
N THR A 74 4.86 -14.75 17.22
CA THR A 74 5.07 -14.37 18.63
C THR A 74 4.23 -15.31 19.49
N TYR A 75 4.52 -16.60 19.41
CA TYR A 75 4.17 -17.54 20.45
C TYR A 75 5.48 -17.82 21.17
N PRO A 76 5.74 -17.18 22.33
CA PRO A 76 6.89 -17.60 23.12
C PRO A 76 6.75 -19.10 23.36
N SER A 77 7.83 -19.86 23.13
CA SER A 77 7.86 -21.30 23.36
C SER A 77 7.18 -21.60 24.69
N ARG A 78 6.13 -22.43 24.67
CA ARG A 78 5.35 -22.77 25.86
C ARG A 78 6.34 -23.33 26.88
N PRO A 79 6.60 -22.64 28.00
CA PRO A 79 7.56 -23.12 28.97
C PRO A 79 6.94 -24.34 29.64
N GLU A 80 7.51 -25.52 29.35
CA GLU A 80 6.97 -26.81 29.82
C GLU A 80 7.43 -27.12 31.25
N THR A 81 8.34 -26.29 31.80
CA THR A 81 8.90 -26.45 33.15
C THR A 81 8.97 -25.11 33.89
N LEU A 82 8.83 -25.16 35.22
CA LEU A 82 8.92 -23.98 36.10
C LEU A 82 10.28 -23.27 36.01
N VAL A 83 11.34 -24.02 35.67
CA VAL A 83 12.70 -23.48 35.49
C VAL A 83 12.78 -22.57 34.26
N ASP A 84 12.06 -22.91 33.19
CA ASP A 84 12.01 -22.10 31.96
C ASP A 84 11.25 -20.78 32.17
N LEU A 85 10.18 -20.81 32.98
CA LEU A 85 9.46 -19.59 33.38
C LEU A 85 10.35 -18.62 34.18
N LEU A 86 11.15 -19.16 35.11
CA LEU A 86 12.05 -18.36 35.93
C LEU A 86 13.19 -17.76 35.10
N ASN A 87 13.73 -18.52 34.16
CA ASN A 87 14.79 -18.08 33.24
C ASN A 87 14.31 -16.96 32.30
N ILE A 88 13.08 -17.08 31.78
CA ILE A 88 12.45 -16.03 30.97
C ILE A 88 12.24 -14.77 31.80
N GLY A 89 11.66 -14.88 33.00
CA GLY A 89 11.46 -13.75 33.91
C GLY A 89 12.76 -13.05 34.32
N ALA A 90 13.81 -13.80 34.63
CA ALA A 90 15.12 -13.25 34.97
C ALA A 90 15.76 -12.50 33.79
N ARG A 91 15.60 -12.99 32.56
CA ARG A 91 16.08 -12.29 31.35
C ARG A 91 15.35 -10.99 31.09
N TYR A 92 14.02 -10.94 31.30
CA TYR A 92 13.26 -9.69 31.20
C TYR A 92 13.68 -8.68 32.27
N ILE A 93 13.89 -9.12 33.51
CA ILE A 93 14.35 -8.25 34.60
C ILE A 93 15.76 -7.72 34.32
N LEU A 94 16.67 -8.55 33.79
CA LEU A 94 18.03 -8.13 33.43
C LEU A 94 18.06 -7.17 32.24
N LEU A 95 17.20 -7.37 31.23
CA LEU A 95 17.12 -6.46 30.07
C LEU A 95 16.41 -5.13 30.40
N HIS A 96 15.59 -5.09 31.44
CA HIS A 96 14.93 -3.87 31.91
C HIS A 96 15.65 -3.22 33.11
N GLN A 97 16.80 -3.74 33.54
CA GLN A 97 17.58 -3.11 34.60
C GLN A 97 18.35 -1.91 34.02
N PRO A 98 18.00 -0.65 34.35
CA PRO A 98 18.80 0.50 33.94
C PRO A 98 20.21 0.37 34.55
N PRO A 99 21.24 0.84 33.84
CA PRO A 99 22.63 0.68 34.27
C PRO A 99 22.79 1.23 35.70
N ASN A 100 23.26 0.37 36.59
CA ASN A 100 23.67 0.74 37.94
C ASN A 100 24.70 1.88 37.84
N LYS A 101 24.30 3.10 38.20
CA LYS A 101 25.21 4.22 38.41
C LYS A 101 25.69 4.15 39.86
N ASN A 102 26.83 3.50 40.04
CA ASN A 102 27.69 3.70 41.21
C ASN A 102 28.07 5.19 41.34
#